data_AF-A0A497S8B1-F1
#
_entry.id   AF-A0A497S8B1-F1
#
_cell.length_a   1.000
_cell.length_b   1.000
_cell.length_c   1.000
_cell.angle_alpha   90.00
_cell.angle_beta   90.00
_cell.angle_gamma   90.00
#
_symmetry.space_group_name_H-M   'P 1'
#
loop_
_entity.id
_entity.type
_entity.pdbx_description
1 polymer ?
#
loop_
_entity_poly.entity_id
_entity_poly.type
_entity_poly.pdbx_seq_one_letter_code
_entity_poly.pdbx_strand_id
1 'polypeptide(L)'
;MQVKDLKPNTAIDTLEVEVIDVEEPRKFTSFRGSGRVTNARVRDETGEVKLTLWNDEIDLATPGSKLRIENGWAKEYRNELQIGSGRFGRIIVEK
;
A
#
# COMPACT_ATOMS: atom_id res chain seq x y z
N MET A 1 -7.95 -11.66 -3.03
CA MET A 1 -6.75 -12.24 -2.39
C MET A 1 -6.73 -11.76 -0.94
N GLN A 2 -6.15 -12.49 0.02
CA GLN A 2 -6.11 -12.13 1.44
C GLN A 2 -4.68 -11.86 1.92
N VAL A 3 -4.52 -11.07 2.98
CA VAL A 3 -3.20 -10.69 3.53
C VAL A 3 -2.39 -11.91 3.99
N LYS A 4 -3.01 -12.90 4.63
CA LYS A 4 -2.30 -14.13 5.07
C LYS A 4 -1.66 -14.93 3.93
N ASP A 5 -2.20 -14.82 2.72
CA ASP A 5 -1.75 -15.57 1.56
C ASP A 5 -0.69 -14.80 0.76
N LEU A 6 -0.44 -13.54 1.14
CA LEU A 6 0.58 -12.72 0.52
C LEU A 6 1.97 -13.26 0.85
N LYS A 7 2.71 -13.57 -0.20
CA LYS A 7 4.13 -13.91 -0.11
C LYS A 7 4.97 -12.77 -0.67
N PRO A 8 6.17 -12.56 -0.13
CA PRO A 8 7.07 -11.57 -0.69
C PRO A 8 7.43 -11.90 -2.14
N ASN A 9 7.56 -10.87 -2.97
CA ASN A 9 7.81 -10.97 -4.42
C ASN A 9 6.67 -11.62 -5.21
N THR A 10 5.42 -11.36 -4.81
CA THR A 10 4.22 -11.88 -5.49
C THR A 10 3.37 -10.73 -6.03
N ALA A 11 2.75 -10.95 -7.20
CA ALA A 11 1.75 -10.03 -7.74
C ALA A 11 0.42 -10.16 -7.00
N ILE A 12 -0.29 -9.05 -6.85
CA ILE A 12 -1.59 -8.98 -6.20
C ILE A 12 -2.62 -8.58 -7.26
N ASP A 13 -3.52 -9.47 -7.64
CA ASP A 13 -4.58 -9.14 -8.59
C ASP A 13 -5.57 -8.13 -7.98
N THR A 14 -6.15 -8.49 -6.84
CA THR A 14 -7.08 -7.64 -6.09
C THR A 14 -7.00 -7.97 -4.61
N LEU A 15 -6.77 -6.93 -3.80
CA LEU A 15 -6.69 -7.01 -2.35
C LEU A 15 -7.45 -5.85 -1.73
N GLU A 16 -8.36 -6.17 -0.82
CA GLU A 16 -9.17 -5.20 -0.09
C GLU A 16 -8.63 -5.11 1.33
N VAL A 17 -8.38 -3.89 1.79
CA VAL A 17 -7.80 -3.61 3.11
C VAL A 17 -8.42 -2.35 3.70
N GLU A 18 -8.50 -2.29 5.02
CA GLU A 18 -8.88 -1.12 5.78
C GLU A 18 -7.64 -0.38 6.26
N VAL A 19 -7.59 0.94 6.09
CA VAL A 19 -6.51 1.77 6.61
C VAL A 19 -6.70 1.94 8.11
N ILE A 20 -5.75 1.48 8.90
CA ILE A 20 -5.73 1.72 10.34
C ILE A 20 -5.08 3.07 10.63
N ASP A 21 -3.92 3.30 10.02
CA ASP A 21 -3.06 4.43 10.33
C ASP A 21 -2.20 4.79 9.12
N VAL A 22 -1.84 6.06 9.01
CA VAL A 22 -1.00 6.56 7.90
C VAL A 22 0.19 7.29 8.52
N GLU A 23 1.39 6.77 8.27
CA GLU A 23 2.62 7.38 8.77
C GLU A 23 2.89 8.71 8.06
N GLU A 24 3.81 9.50 8.61
CA GLU A 24 4.16 10.81 8.06
C GLU A 24 4.80 10.67 6.66
N PRO A 25 4.27 11.39 5.65
CA PRO A 25 4.79 11.31 4.30
C PRO A 25 6.20 11.88 4.21
N ARG A 26 7.16 11.02 3.81
CA ARG A 26 8.53 11.44 3.53
C ARG A 26 8.63 11.99 2.11
N LYS A 27 9.21 13.18 1.98
CA LYS A 27 9.57 13.76 0.68
C LYS A 27 10.89 13.16 0.23
N PHE A 28 10.95 12.65 -0.99
CA PHE A 28 12.19 12.20 -1.61
C PHE A 28 12.50 13.07 -2.82
N THR A 29 13.78 13.37 -3.00
CA THR A 29 14.30 14.07 -4.18
C THR A 29 15.23 13.11 -4.90
N SER A 30 14.89 12.75 -6.14
CA SER A 30 15.70 11.90 -7.01
C SER A 30 16.11 12.65 -8.27
N PHE A 31 17.13 12.15 -8.97
CA PHE A 31 17.63 12.75 -10.23
C PHE A 31 16.55 12.80 -11.33
N ARG A 32 15.51 11.96 -11.22
CA ARG A 32 14.37 11.92 -12.16
C ARG A 32 13.15 12.74 -11.70
N GLY A 33 13.20 13.37 -10.51
CA GLY A 33 12.10 14.16 -9.97
C GLY A 33 12.00 14.09 -8.44
N SER A 34 11.20 15.00 -7.87
CA SER A 34 10.80 14.97 -6.46
C SER A 34 9.43 14.32 -6.32
N GLY A 35 9.20 13.66 -5.18
CA GLY A 35 7.93 13.04 -4.88
C GLY A 35 7.74 12.83 -3.38
N ARG A 36 6.56 12.34 -3.03
CA ARG A 36 6.21 11.94 -1.65
C ARG A 36 6.00 10.43 -1.64
N VAL A 37 6.43 9.79 -0.57
CA VAL A 37 6.09 8.40 -0.29
C VAL A 37 5.71 8.30 1.18
N THR A 38 4.67 7.56 1.49
CA THR A 38 4.36 7.21 2.88
C THR A 38 4.06 5.74 3.01
N ASN A 39 4.08 5.29 4.26
CA ASN A 39 3.70 3.96 4.65
C ASN A 39 2.39 4.08 5.44
N ALA A 40 1.36 3.34 5.04
CA ALA A 40 0.13 3.20 5.78
C ALA A 40 0.04 1.80 6.37
N ARG A 41 -0.43 1.69 7.60
CA ARG A 41 -0.83 0.40 8.17
C ARG A 41 -2.23 0.08 7.70
N VAL A 42 -2.35 -1.06 7.06
CA VAL A 42 -3.63 -1.55 6.55
C VAL A 42 -3.87 -2.95 7.08
N ARG A 43 -5.13 -3.27 7.35
CA ARG A 43 -5.52 -4.62 7.76
C ARG A 43 -6.62 -5.17 6.90
N ASP A 44 -6.66 -6.48 6.86
CA ASP A 44 -7.76 -7.26 6.33
C ASP A 44 -8.26 -8.20 7.44
N GLU A 45 -9.32 -8.96 7.17
CA GLU A 45 -9.85 -10.01 8.05
C GLU A 45 -8.80 -11.06 8.43
N THR A 46 -7.74 -11.18 7.64
CA THR A 46 -6.69 -12.19 7.81
C THR A 46 -5.43 -11.73 8.51
N GLY A 47 -5.19 -10.43 8.61
CA GLY A 47 -3.97 -9.89 9.20
C GLY A 47 -3.70 -8.43 8.87
N GLU A 48 -2.56 -7.92 9.35
CA GLU A 48 -2.10 -6.54 9.12
C GLU A 48 -0.87 -6.56 8.20
N VAL A 49 -0.77 -5.56 7.31
CA VAL A 49 0.36 -5.35 6.40
C VAL A 49 0.62 -3.86 6.20
N LYS A 50 1.82 -3.50 5.77
CA LYS A 50 2.16 -2.12 5.42
C LYS A 50 1.91 -1.85 3.94
N LEU A 51 1.15 -0.82 3.63
CA LEU A 51 0.90 -0.31 2.28
C LEU A 51 1.82 0.88 2.01
N THR A 52 2.60 0.82 0.93
CA THR A 52 3.41 1.95 0.46
C THR A 52 2.58 2.77 -0.53
N LEU A 53 2.42 4.05 -0.23
CA LEU A 53 1.63 5.01 -1.00
C LEU A 53 2.55 6.07 -1.61
N TRP A 54 2.31 6.43 -2.86
CA TRP A 54 3.09 7.40 -3.61
C TRP A 54 2.27 8.63 -3.99
N ASN A 55 2.86 9.80 -3.80
CA ASN A 55 2.32 11.10 -4.25
C ASN A 55 0.84 11.28 -3.90
N ASP A 56 -0.06 11.25 -4.88
CA ASP A 56 -1.50 11.46 -4.73
C ASP A 56 -2.21 10.30 -4.00
N GLU A 57 -1.64 9.09 -4.00
CA GLU A 57 -2.18 7.95 -3.26
C GLU A 57 -2.18 8.21 -1.74
N ILE A 58 -1.25 9.06 -1.28
CA ILE A 58 -1.14 9.46 0.12
C ILE A 58 -2.38 10.23 0.56
N ASP A 59 -2.86 11.11 -0.30
CA ASP A 59 -4.03 11.96 -0.03
C ASP A 59 -5.34 11.15 -0.13
N LEU A 60 -5.33 9.98 -0.78
CA LEU A 60 -6.47 9.04 -0.87
C LEU A 60 -6.59 8.13 0.35
N ALA A 61 -5.46 7.75 0.96
CA ALA A 61 -5.46 6.86 2.12
C ALA A 61 -5.80 7.63 3.39
N THR A 62 -7.05 7.49 3.85
CA THR A 62 -7.50 8.08 5.11
C THR A 62 -7.74 6.97 6.15
N PRO A 63 -7.27 7.12 7.40
CA PRO A 63 -7.60 6.18 8.48
C PRO A 63 -9.10 5.91 8.59
N GLY A 64 -9.48 4.64 8.70
CA GLY A 64 -10.86 4.15 8.73
C GLY A 64 -11.51 3.97 7.35
N SER A 65 -10.84 4.33 6.26
CA SER A 65 -11.35 4.07 4.90
C SER A 65 -10.92 2.70 4.40
N LYS A 66 -11.76 2.08 3.57
CA LYS A 66 -11.41 0.84 2.86
C LYS A 66 -10.73 1.18 1.54
N LEU A 67 -9.60 0.54 1.28
CA LEU A 67 -8.85 0.65 0.05
C LEU A 67 -8.87 -0.69 -0.68
N ARG A 68 -9.11 -0.63 -1.97
CA ARG A 68 -8.98 -1.75 -2.89
C ARG A 68 -7.78 -1.52 -3.78
N ILE A 69 -6.82 -2.43 -3.69
CA ILE A 69 -5.58 -2.42 -4.46
C ILE A 69 -5.75 -3.41 -5.61
N GLU A 70 -5.60 -2.93 -6.83
CA GLU A 70 -5.66 -3.75 -8.04
C GLU A 70 -4.30 -3.77 -8.72
N ASN A 71 -3.86 -4.94 -9.23
CA ASN A 71 -2.54 -5.14 -9.85
C ASN A 71 -1.37 -4.64 -8.97
N GLY A 72 -1.48 -4.84 -7.67
CA GLY A 72 -0.47 -4.48 -6.70
C GLY A 72 0.72 -5.45 -6.68
N TRP A 73 1.68 -5.16 -5.82
CA TRP A 73 2.86 -5.98 -5.62
C TRP A 73 3.20 -6.12 -4.15
N ALA A 74 3.39 -7.35 -3.69
CA ALA A 74 3.91 -7.67 -2.37
C ALA A 74 5.44 -7.80 -2.43
N LYS A 75 6.12 -7.08 -1.55
CA LYS A 75 7.58 -7.08 -1.40
C LYS A 75 7.95 -7.27 0.07
N GLU A 76 9.01 -8.01 0.33
CA GLU A 76 9.62 -8.00 1.67
C GLU A 76 10.58 -6.82 1.79
N TYR A 77 10.46 -6.08 2.88
CA TYR A 77 11.44 -5.09 3.25
C TYR A 77 11.76 -5.21 4.74
N ARG A 78 13.03 -5.49 5.07
CA ARG A 78 13.51 -5.68 6.45
C ARG A 78 12.72 -6.73 7.26
N ASN A 79 12.40 -7.88 6.64
CA ASN A 79 11.55 -8.95 7.22
C ASN A 79 10.09 -8.53 7.48
N GLU A 80 9.65 -7.38 6.99
CA GLU A 80 8.25 -6.98 7.01
C GLU A 80 7.67 -7.06 5.61
N LEU A 81 6.46 -7.62 5.50
CA LEU A 81 5.72 -7.63 4.25
C LEU A 81 5.20 -6.21 3.97
N GLN A 82 5.54 -5.68 2.81
CA GLN A 82 5.08 -4.39 2.31
C GLN A 82 4.41 -4.57 0.96
N ILE A 83 3.20 -4.05 0.83
CA ILE A 83 2.46 -4.03 -0.42
C ILE A 83 2.46 -2.64 -1.01
N GLY A 84 2.27 -2.54 -2.32
CA GLY A 84 2.09 -1.26 -3.01
C GLY A 84 1.34 -1.46 -4.31
N SER A 85 0.93 -0.37 -4.94
CA SER A 85 0.31 -0.34 -6.27
C SER A 85 1.25 -0.77 -7.39
N GLY A 86 2.55 -0.95 -7.16
CA GLY A 86 3.48 -1.39 -8.21
C GLY A 86 3.52 -0.44 -9.41
N ARG A 87 3.90 -0.95 -10.59
CA ARG A 87 4.01 -0.10 -11.82
C ARG A 87 2.69 0.08 -12.57
N PHE A 88 1.77 -0.88 -12.44
CA PHE A 88 0.51 -0.90 -13.19
C PHE A 88 -0.72 -0.97 -12.27
N GLY A 89 -0.52 -1.03 -10.96
CA GLY A 89 -1.62 -1.12 -10.03
C GLY A 89 -2.21 0.23 -9.69
N ARG A 90 -3.40 0.13 -9.11
CA ARG A 90 -4.28 1.25 -8.79
C ARG A 90 -4.82 1.05 -7.40
N ILE A 91 -4.99 2.16 -6.69
CA ILE A 91 -5.61 2.19 -5.37
C ILE A 91 -6.95 2.90 -5.54
N ILE A 92 -8.01 2.21 -5.16
CA ILE A 92 -9.39 2.70 -5.22
C ILE A 92 -9.88 2.81 -3.78
N VAL A 93 -10.43 3.96 -3.41
CA VAL A 93 -11.06 4.14 -2.10
C VAL A 93 -12.50 3.66 -2.20
N GLU A 94 -12.85 2.63 -1.45
CA GLU A 94 -14.22 2.16 -1.25
C GLU A 94 -14.85 3.04 -0.15
N LYS A 95 -15.92 3.77 -0.50
CA LYS A 95 -16.68 4.63 0.41
C LYS A 95 -17.84 3.88 1.05
#